data_AF-A0A2V8KSK9-F1
#
_entry.id   AF-A0A2V8KSK9-F1
#
_cell.length_a   1.000
_cell.length_b   1.000
_cell.length_c   1.000
_cell.angle_alpha   90.00
_cell.angle_beta   90.00
_cell.angle_gamma   90.00
#
_symmetry.space_group_name_H-M   'P 1'
#
loop_
_entity.id
_entity.type
_entity.pdbx_description
1 polymer ?
#
loop_
_entity_poly.entity_id
_entity_poly.type
_entity_poly.pdbx_seq_one_letter_code
_entity_poly.pdbx_strand_id
1 'polypeptide(L)'
;MKMSNCEAAIIGAGPYGLAATAHLRSAGLQTWTFGQCMEFWQNQMPAGMLLRSPWDASHIADPHHALTLDEYEKARSIRLSRPVPLSDFIEYGLWFQRQVVPDLDTRRVQQIQRTSTGFRLMITGGETIEAQRVVIAAGIGPFARRPSLFSATPQSLASHSSDHRDLSCFRGRRVIVVGGGQSAIESAALLHETGADVELILRRPSVRWLRRSALFHSRYNPFRRILYHRTDVGPAVLSQLVSRPDWLRRLPLGVQQKAAIRSIRPAGAAWLVPRVQAVRITTGRHVINAQPTGDQISVTLDDGSMRWVDHVLLGTGYRVDVSRYAFL
;
A
#
# COMPACT_ATOMS: atom_id res chain seq x y z
N MET A 1 4.29 -37.69 11.70
CA MET A 1 4.33 -36.48 10.86
C MET A 1 5.75 -35.93 10.94
N LYS A 2 6.47 -35.77 9.81
CA LYS A 2 7.82 -35.21 9.82
C LYS A 2 7.72 -33.75 10.26
N MET A 3 8.27 -33.42 11.43
CA MET A 3 8.31 -32.06 11.93
C MET A 3 9.50 -31.36 11.26
N SER A 4 9.20 -30.40 10.41
CA SER A 4 10.22 -29.53 9.83
C SER A 4 10.42 -28.32 10.76
N ASN A 5 11.68 -28.03 11.11
CA ASN A 5 12.04 -26.98 12.05
C ASN A 5 12.77 -25.85 11.31
N CYS A 6 12.44 -24.60 11.62
CA CYS A 6 13.17 -23.43 11.10
C CYS A 6 13.49 -22.42 12.21
N GLU A 7 14.51 -21.59 12.01
CA GLU A 7 14.86 -20.57 13.01
C GLU A 7 13.93 -19.36 12.95
N ALA A 8 13.44 -19.03 11.75
CA ALA A 8 12.45 -17.97 11.55
C ALA A 8 11.45 -18.32 10.44
N ALA A 9 10.16 -18.22 10.76
CA ALA A 9 9.08 -18.26 9.76
C ALA A 9 8.67 -16.83 9.38
N ILE A 10 8.58 -16.54 8.09
CA ILE A 10 8.14 -15.25 7.55
C ILE A 10 6.78 -15.44 6.90
N ILE A 11 5.77 -14.70 7.35
CA ILE A 11 4.40 -14.81 6.86
C ILE A 11 4.10 -13.62 5.95
N GLY A 12 4.07 -13.89 4.65
CA GLY A 12 3.84 -12.90 3.60
C GLY A 12 5.06 -12.76 2.69
N ALA A 13 4.82 -12.82 1.37
CA ALA A 13 5.84 -12.70 0.33
C ALA A 13 5.68 -11.41 -0.50
N GLY A 14 5.24 -10.33 0.15
CA GLY A 14 5.31 -8.98 -0.40
C GLY A 14 6.69 -8.33 -0.19
N PRO A 15 6.88 -7.06 -0.58
CA PRO A 15 8.17 -6.37 -0.49
C PRO A 15 8.86 -6.49 0.88
N TYR A 16 8.10 -6.30 1.96
CA TYR A 16 8.66 -6.37 3.32
C TYR A 16 9.01 -7.80 3.76
N GLY A 17 8.26 -8.81 3.31
CA GLY A 17 8.55 -10.21 3.61
C GLY A 17 9.81 -10.67 2.89
N LEU A 18 9.91 -10.35 1.59
CA LEU A 18 11.11 -10.65 0.79
C LEU A 18 12.36 -9.96 1.36
N ALA A 19 12.25 -8.68 1.75
CA ALA A 19 13.34 -7.96 2.39
C ALA A 19 13.74 -8.60 3.73
N ALA A 20 12.77 -8.93 4.60
CA ALA A 20 13.05 -9.58 5.87
C ALA A 20 13.79 -10.91 5.66
N THR A 21 13.34 -11.73 4.71
CA THR A 21 14.00 -12.99 4.37
C THR A 21 15.43 -12.76 3.86
N ALA A 22 15.66 -11.76 2.99
CA ALA A 22 17.00 -11.43 2.50
C ALA A 22 17.98 -11.12 3.64
N HIS A 23 17.56 -10.27 4.58
CA HIS A 23 18.39 -9.88 5.71
C HIS A 23 18.63 -11.03 6.69
N LEU A 24 17.60 -11.83 7.00
CA LEU A 24 17.73 -12.96 7.92
C LEU A 24 18.65 -14.06 7.34
N ARG A 25 18.52 -14.37 6.05
CA ARG A 25 19.40 -15.34 5.38
C ARG A 25 20.84 -14.85 5.31
N SER A 26 21.06 -13.56 5.03
CA SER A 26 22.42 -12.98 5.06
C SER A 26 23.05 -12.99 6.46
N ALA A 27 22.23 -12.95 7.52
CA ALA A 27 22.69 -13.15 8.88
C ALA A 27 22.90 -14.63 9.27
N GLY A 28 22.72 -15.57 8.34
CA GLY A 28 22.96 -17.00 8.53
C GLY A 28 21.78 -17.79 9.09
N LEU A 29 20.59 -17.19 9.23
CA LEU A 29 19.42 -17.89 9.76
C LEU A 29 18.74 -18.76 8.70
N GLN A 30 18.29 -19.94 9.12
CA GLN A 30 17.40 -20.78 8.33
C GLN A 30 15.96 -20.25 8.39
N THR A 31 15.47 -19.78 7.26
CA THR A 31 14.16 -19.12 7.15
C THR A 31 13.19 -19.90 6.26
N TRP A 32 11.93 -19.99 6.67
CA TRP A 32 10.84 -20.45 5.82
C TRP A 32 9.87 -19.29 5.54
N THR A 33 9.63 -18.96 4.27
CA THR A 33 8.77 -17.83 3.88
C THR A 33 7.48 -18.38 3.25
N PHE A 34 6.34 -17.83 3.67
CA PHE A 34 5.01 -18.28 3.28
C PHE A 34 4.23 -17.22 2.50
N GLY A 35 3.39 -17.70 1.59
CA GLY A 35 2.38 -16.92 0.89
C GLY A 35 2.70 -16.68 -0.59
N GLN A 36 1.73 -16.10 -1.30
CA GLN A 36 1.88 -15.79 -2.72
C GLN A 36 2.74 -14.54 -2.90
N CYS A 37 3.73 -14.60 -3.79
CA CYS A 37 4.63 -13.49 -4.03
C CYS A 37 3.86 -12.28 -4.56
N MET A 38 4.06 -11.09 -3.97
CA MET A 38 3.43 -9.84 -4.41
C MET A 38 1.88 -9.86 -4.47
N GLU A 39 1.20 -10.80 -3.79
CA GLU A 39 -0.25 -11.06 -3.96
C GLU A 39 -1.14 -9.81 -3.87
N PHE A 40 -0.92 -8.97 -2.85
CA PHE A 40 -1.67 -7.73 -2.68
C PHE A 40 -1.47 -6.76 -3.86
N TRP A 41 -0.25 -6.65 -4.37
CA TRP A 41 0.06 -5.78 -5.51
C TRP A 41 -0.54 -6.33 -6.80
N GLN A 42 -0.53 -7.65 -6.97
CA GLN A 42 -1.11 -8.31 -8.12
C GLN A 42 -2.63 -8.21 -8.15
N ASN A 43 -3.29 -8.35 -7.01
CA ASN A 43 -4.74 -8.62 -6.98
C ASN A 43 -5.58 -7.46 -6.43
N GLN A 44 -4.98 -6.54 -5.66
CA GLN A 44 -5.73 -5.51 -4.93
C GLN A 44 -5.28 -4.08 -5.27
N MET A 45 -4.38 -3.90 -6.24
CA MET A 45 -4.00 -2.59 -6.78
C MET A 45 -4.54 -2.44 -8.22
N PRO A 46 -5.06 -1.26 -8.60
CA PRO A 46 -5.69 -1.10 -9.89
C PRO A 46 -4.69 -1.11 -11.05
N ALA A 47 -5.08 -1.73 -12.16
CA ALA A 47 -4.33 -1.70 -13.40
C ALA A 47 -4.13 -0.25 -13.89
N GLY A 48 -2.96 0.06 -14.43
CA GLY A 48 -2.58 1.42 -14.82
C GLY A 48 -2.09 2.32 -13.68
N MET A 49 -2.09 1.83 -12.44
CA MET A 49 -1.49 2.53 -11.30
C MET A 49 0.02 2.72 -11.50
N LEU A 50 0.54 3.87 -11.08
CA LEU A 50 1.95 4.20 -11.01
C LEU A 50 2.37 4.36 -9.55
N LEU A 51 3.57 3.93 -9.20
CA LEU A 51 4.08 4.09 -7.85
C LEU A 51 4.20 5.57 -7.47
N ARG A 52 3.65 5.90 -6.30
CA ARG A 52 3.82 7.22 -5.68
C ARG A 52 5.27 7.49 -5.27
N SER A 53 5.97 6.44 -4.82
CA SER A 53 7.33 6.55 -4.29
C SER A 53 8.33 6.96 -5.37
N PRO A 54 9.33 7.76 -5.03
CA PRO A 54 10.45 8.01 -5.93
C PRO A 54 11.24 6.73 -6.19
N TRP A 55 12.03 6.72 -7.26
CA TRP A 55 12.82 5.57 -7.71
C TRP A 55 13.62 4.91 -6.58
N ASP A 56 14.48 5.67 -5.90
CA ASP A 56 15.34 5.20 -4.81
C ASP A 56 14.56 4.61 -3.61
N ALA A 57 13.30 5.01 -3.44
CA ALA A 57 12.42 4.53 -2.37
C ALA A 57 11.54 3.35 -2.78
N SER A 58 11.62 2.93 -4.05
CA SER A 58 10.86 1.83 -4.61
C SER A 58 11.67 0.53 -4.72
N HIS A 59 12.93 0.53 -4.27
CA HIS A 59 13.69 -0.71 -4.14
C HIS A 59 13.15 -1.58 -3.00
N ILE A 60 13.15 -2.90 -3.19
CA ILE A 60 13.00 -3.85 -2.10
C ILE A 60 14.36 -3.94 -1.40
N ALA A 61 14.38 -3.80 -0.07
CA ALA A 61 15.63 -3.77 0.67
C ALA A 61 16.31 -5.15 0.68
N ASP A 62 17.61 -5.16 0.42
CA ASP A 62 18.49 -6.31 0.54
C ASP A 62 19.79 -5.87 1.26
N PRO A 63 20.51 -6.80 1.94
CA PRO A 63 21.64 -6.46 2.80
C PRO A 63 22.83 -5.81 2.09
N HIS A 64 22.97 -6.01 0.78
CA HIS A 64 24.11 -5.54 0.00
C HIS A 64 23.73 -4.49 -1.05
N HIS A 65 22.46 -4.07 -1.10
CA HIS A 65 21.92 -3.23 -2.16
C HIS A 65 22.22 -3.79 -3.57
N ALA A 66 22.24 -5.11 -3.71
CA ALA A 66 22.58 -5.80 -4.95
C ALA A 66 21.36 -6.07 -5.84
N LEU A 67 20.14 -5.86 -5.32
CA LEU A 67 18.89 -6.22 -6.00
C LEU A 67 17.99 -5.00 -6.20
N THR A 68 18.57 -3.84 -6.52
CA THR A 68 17.82 -2.60 -6.78
C THR A 68 17.04 -2.66 -8.09
N LEU A 69 16.21 -1.65 -8.33
CA LEU A 69 15.53 -1.50 -9.63
C LEU A 69 16.52 -1.24 -10.77
N ASP A 70 17.66 -0.58 -10.49
CA ASP A 70 18.71 -0.36 -11.48
C ASP A 70 19.40 -1.68 -11.86
N GLU A 71 19.67 -2.55 -10.89
CA GLU A 71 20.20 -3.89 -11.16
C GLU A 71 19.17 -4.78 -11.88
N TYR A 72 17.89 -4.62 -11.59
CA TYR A 72 16.81 -5.26 -12.36
C TYR A 72 16.76 -4.77 -13.82
N GLU A 73 16.83 -3.45 -14.07
CA GLU A 73 16.90 -2.88 -15.42
C GLU A 73 18.08 -3.46 -16.21
N LYS A 74 19.27 -3.54 -15.59
CA LYS A 74 20.47 -4.16 -16.19
C LYS A 74 20.27 -5.65 -16.46
N ALA A 75 19.82 -6.41 -15.47
CA ALA A 75 19.65 -7.85 -15.57
C ALA A 75 18.62 -8.26 -16.64
N ARG A 76 17.64 -7.40 -16.93
CA ARG A 76 16.63 -7.62 -17.97
C ARG A 76 16.91 -6.89 -19.28
N SER A 77 17.94 -6.05 -19.33
CA SER A 77 18.22 -5.17 -20.48
C SER A 77 17.00 -4.33 -20.88
N ILE A 78 16.30 -3.79 -19.89
CA ILE A 78 15.10 -2.94 -20.08
C ILE A 78 15.31 -1.55 -19.46
N ARG A 79 14.43 -0.63 -19.82
CA ARG A 79 14.35 0.69 -19.18
C ARG A 79 12.91 0.95 -18.75
N LEU A 80 12.69 1.00 -17.44
CA LEU A 80 11.38 1.27 -16.88
C LEU A 80 11.04 2.76 -17.04
N SER A 81 9.75 3.07 -17.02
CA SER A 81 9.30 4.47 -16.97
C SER A 81 9.44 5.05 -15.56
N ARG A 82 9.28 6.38 -15.44
CA ARG A 82 9.30 7.11 -14.16
C ARG A 82 8.10 8.07 -14.13
N PRO A 83 7.17 7.95 -13.16
CA PRO A 83 7.11 6.96 -12.07
C PRO A 83 6.95 5.52 -12.55
N VAL A 84 7.29 4.56 -11.69
CA VAL A 84 7.30 3.12 -12.04
C VAL A 84 5.87 2.60 -12.17
N PRO A 85 5.51 1.94 -13.28
CA PRO A 85 4.22 1.26 -13.42
C PRO A 85 4.06 0.12 -12.43
N LEU A 86 2.83 -0.14 -11.98
CA LEU A 86 2.51 -1.26 -11.10
C LEU A 86 2.96 -2.61 -11.69
N SER A 87 2.75 -2.83 -12.99
CA SER A 87 3.15 -4.06 -13.69
C SER A 87 4.65 -4.30 -13.54
N ASP A 88 5.45 -3.27 -13.77
CA ASP A 88 6.91 -3.37 -13.72
C ASP A 88 7.40 -3.59 -12.29
N PHE A 89 6.73 -2.98 -11.31
CA PHE A 89 7.04 -3.21 -9.90
C PHE A 89 6.70 -4.64 -9.44
N ILE A 90 5.61 -5.22 -9.95
CA ILE A 90 5.28 -6.63 -9.71
C ILE A 90 6.36 -7.53 -10.30
N GLU A 91 6.75 -7.31 -11.56
CA GLU A 91 7.79 -8.10 -12.23
C GLU A 91 9.16 -7.99 -11.54
N TYR A 92 9.50 -6.79 -11.07
CA TYR A 92 10.66 -6.59 -10.21
C TYR A 92 10.56 -7.41 -8.91
N GLY A 93 9.41 -7.39 -8.22
CA GLY A 93 9.20 -8.18 -7.01
C GLY A 93 9.30 -9.69 -7.24
N LEU A 94 8.78 -10.19 -8.37
CA LEU A 94 8.92 -11.59 -8.78
C LEU A 94 10.37 -11.94 -9.11
N TRP A 95 11.10 -11.05 -9.76
CA TRP A 95 12.54 -11.23 -9.99
C TRP A 95 13.33 -11.26 -8.69
N PHE A 96 13.07 -10.32 -7.78
CA PHE A 96 13.69 -10.28 -6.46
C PHE A 96 13.42 -11.56 -5.67
N GLN A 97 12.18 -12.04 -5.67
CA GLN A 97 11.80 -13.29 -5.01
C GLN A 97 12.61 -14.48 -5.53
N ARG A 98 12.82 -14.62 -6.83
CA ARG A 98 13.64 -15.70 -7.40
C ARG A 98 15.09 -15.68 -6.94
N GLN A 99 15.65 -14.50 -6.62
CA GLN A 99 17.02 -14.37 -6.13
C GLN A 99 17.14 -14.71 -4.64
N VAL A 100 16.15 -14.30 -3.84
CA VAL A 100 16.25 -14.35 -2.37
C VAL A 100 15.55 -15.57 -1.77
N VAL A 101 14.41 -15.96 -2.34
CA VAL A 101 13.52 -16.99 -1.81
C VAL A 101 13.02 -17.91 -2.95
N PRO A 102 13.91 -18.58 -3.71
CA PRO A 102 13.50 -19.49 -4.77
C PRO A 102 12.64 -20.67 -4.23
N ASP A 103 12.81 -20.99 -2.95
CA ASP A 103 12.11 -21.98 -2.16
C ASP A 103 10.86 -21.43 -1.45
N LEU A 104 10.22 -20.38 -2.00
CA LEU A 104 9.02 -19.78 -1.43
C LEU A 104 7.90 -20.82 -1.31
N ASP A 105 7.37 -21.00 -0.10
CA ASP A 105 6.19 -21.82 0.11
C ASP A 105 4.93 -21.00 -0.15
N THR A 106 4.23 -21.29 -1.25
CA THR A 106 3.06 -20.52 -1.66
C THR A 106 1.80 -20.82 -0.86
N ARG A 107 1.84 -21.80 0.06
CA ARG A 107 0.71 -22.15 0.93
C ARG A 107 0.49 -21.07 1.99
N ARG A 108 -0.73 -21.02 2.53
CA ARG A 108 -1.10 -20.04 3.56
C ARG A 108 -0.92 -20.63 4.96
N VAL A 109 -0.36 -19.84 5.86
CA VAL A 109 -0.40 -20.09 7.30
C VAL A 109 -1.82 -19.80 7.79
N GLN A 110 -2.46 -20.81 8.37
CA GLN A 110 -3.83 -20.76 8.86
C GLN A 110 -3.90 -20.41 10.34
N GLN A 111 -2.88 -20.78 11.13
CA GLN A 111 -2.84 -20.51 12.55
C GLN A 111 -1.40 -20.46 13.06
N ILE A 112 -1.16 -19.59 14.02
CA ILE A 112 0.09 -19.51 14.79
C ILE A 112 -0.25 -19.74 16.26
N GLN A 113 0.43 -20.67 16.89
CA GLN A 113 0.30 -20.93 18.32
C GLN A 113 1.65 -20.74 18.99
N ARG A 114 1.68 -20.03 20.12
CA ARG A 114 2.88 -19.94 20.94
C ARG A 114 3.08 -21.28 21.66
N THR A 115 4.32 -21.78 21.66
CA THR A 115 4.73 -22.98 22.39
C THR A 115 5.70 -22.58 23.52
N SER A 116 6.19 -23.56 24.28
CA SER A 116 7.18 -23.32 25.35
C SER A 116 8.53 -22.82 24.82
N THR A 117 8.89 -23.20 23.59
CA THR A 117 10.22 -22.93 22.99
C THR A 117 10.17 -22.07 21.73
N GLY A 118 8.98 -21.68 21.24
CA GLY A 118 8.83 -20.89 20.04
C GLY A 118 7.38 -20.79 19.59
N PHE A 119 7.13 -21.12 18.33
CA PHE A 119 5.84 -21.04 17.67
C PHE A 119 5.59 -22.27 16.81
N ARG A 120 4.33 -22.70 16.81
CA ARG A 120 3.79 -23.71 15.92
C ARG A 120 2.93 -23.05 14.87
N LEU A 121 3.22 -23.29 13.60
CA LEU A 121 2.44 -22.78 12.47
C LEU A 121 1.70 -23.93 11.81
N MET A 122 0.39 -23.80 11.66
CA MET A 122 -0.42 -24.70 10.86
C MET A 122 -0.56 -24.12 9.45
N ILE A 123 -0.17 -24.90 8.45
CA ILE A 123 -0.26 -24.54 7.04
C ILE A 123 -1.52 -25.16 6.44
N THR A 124 -2.03 -24.53 5.40
CA THR A 124 -3.05 -25.10 4.52
C THR A 124 -2.63 -26.51 4.08
N GLY A 125 -3.51 -27.49 4.31
CA GLY A 125 -3.22 -28.92 4.12
C GLY A 125 -2.92 -29.67 5.42
N GLY A 126 -2.88 -28.99 6.57
CA GLY A 126 -2.74 -29.60 7.90
C GLY A 126 -1.30 -29.91 8.31
N GLU A 127 -0.31 -29.57 7.48
CA GLU A 127 1.10 -29.65 7.87
C GLU A 127 1.42 -28.62 8.95
N THR A 128 2.29 -29.01 9.88
CA THR A 128 2.70 -28.19 11.01
C THR A 128 4.20 -27.94 10.98
N ILE A 129 4.60 -26.71 11.24
CA ILE A 129 5.99 -26.26 11.30
C ILE A 129 6.26 -25.70 12.69
N GLU A 130 7.43 -26.02 13.24
CA GLU A 130 7.94 -25.36 14.43
C GLU A 130 8.95 -24.28 14.02
N ALA A 131 8.85 -23.10 14.62
CA ALA A 131 9.72 -21.96 14.38
C ALA A 131 10.11 -21.29 15.69
N GLN A 132 11.38 -20.91 15.87
CA GLN A 132 11.80 -20.18 17.06
C GLN A 132 11.27 -18.72 17.05
N ARG A 133 11.16 -18.13 15.85
CA ARG A 133 10.74 -16.75 15.63
C ARG A 133 9.72 -16.68 14.50
N VAL A 134 8.81 -15.72 14.57
CA VAL A 134 7.86 -15.44 13.49
C VAL A 134 7.91 -13.97 13.12
N VAL A 135 8.04 -13.69 11.82
CA VAL A 135 7.93 -12.36 11.23
C VAL A 135 6.61 -12.26 10.50
N ILE A 136 5.77 -11.31 10.92
CA ILE A 136 4.47 -11.06 10.28
C ILE A 136 4.63 -9.94 9.26
N ALA A 137 4.63 -10.31 7.98
CA ALA A 137 4.72 -9.42 6.82
C ALA A 137 3.49 -9.57 5.89
N ALA A 138 2.32 -9.86 6.46
CA ALA A 138 1.08 -10.24 5.75
C ALA A 138 0.34 -9.07 5.04
N GLY A 139 0.94 -7.88 5.01
CA GLY A 139 0.43 -6.73 4.27
C GLY A 139 -0.80 -6.05 4.91
N ILE A 140 -1.31 -5.02 4.24
CA ILE A 140 -2.37 -4.15 4.81
C ILE A 140 -3.79 -4.52 4.38
N GLY A 141 -3.96 -5.50 3.49
CA GLY A 141 -5.24 -5.85 2.87
C GLY A 141 -6.41 -6.00 3.86
N PRO A 142 -6.25 -6.76 4.96
CA PRO A 142 -7.30 -6.91 5.96
C PRO A 142 -7.74 -5.60 6.63
N PHE A 143 -6.98 -4.52 6.51
CA PHE A 143 -7.18 -3.27 7.26
C PHE A 143 -7.91 -2.19 6.46
N ALA A 144 -8.48 -2.51 5.29
CA ALA A 144 -9.22 -1.55 4.47
C ALA A 144 -10.31 -0.86 5.30
N ARG A 145 -10.28 0.48 5.32
CA ARG A 145 -11.16 1.29 6.17
C ARG A 145 -12.43 1.61 5.41
N ARG A 146 -13.52 0.90 5.72
CA ARG A 146 -14.86 1.19 5.19
C ARG A 146 -15.63 1.99 6.24
N PRO A 147 -15.98 3.27 6.00
CA PRO A 147 -16.75 4.06 6.97
C PRO A 147 -18.08 3.39 7.30
N SER A 148 -18.50 3.43 8.57
CA SER A 148 -19.71 2.76 9.06
C SER A 148 -20.98 3.20 8.34
N LEU A 149 -21.03 4.41 7.78
CA LEU A 149 -22.17 4.89 7.01
C LEU A 149 -22.44 4.05 5.74
N PHE A 150 -21.45 3.29 5.25
CA PHE A 150 -21.60 2.36 4.14
C PHE A 150 -21.78 0.90 4.58
N SER A 151 -21.91 0.60 5.88
CA SER A 151 -21.94 -0.79 6.37
C SER A 151 -23.15 -1.58 5.89
N ALA A 152 -24.30 -0.91 5.71
CA ALA A 152 -25.52 -1.51 5.18
C ALA A 152 -25.61 -1.44 3.64
N THR A 153 -24.60 -0.85 2.97
CA THR A 153 -24.56 -0.72 1.52
C THR A 153 -23.99 -1.99 0.90
N PRO A 154 -24.67 -2.62 -0.09
CA PRO A 154 -24.11 -3.73 -0.84
C PRO A 154 -22.79 -3.38 -1.53
N GLN A 155 -21.88 -4.35 -1.64
CA GLN A 155 -20.57 -4.13 -2.28
C GLN A 155 -20.67 -3.70 -3.75
N SER A 156 -21.78 -4.05 -4.43
CA SER A 156 -22.08 -3.60 -5.80
C SER A 156 -22.29 -2.09 -5.91
N LEU A 157 -22.70 -1.42 -4.83
CA LEU A 157 -22.98 0.02 -4.77
C LEU A 157 -21.90 0.82 -4.03
N ALA A 158 -21.20 0.21 -3.08
CA ALA A 158 -20.04 0.82 -2.45
C ALA A 158 -18.96 -0.20 -2.12
N SER A 159 -17.73 0.07 -2.56
CA SER A 159 -16.59 -0.83 -2.37
C SER A 159 -15.32 -0.04 -2.03
N HIS A 160 -14.32 -0.71 -1.47
CA HIS A 160 -13.02 -0.08 -1.26
C HIS A 160 -12.20 -0.09 -2.55
N SER A 161 -11.36 0.92 -2.75
CA SER A 161 -10.45 1.01 -3.91
C SER A 161 -9.60 -0.26 -4.13
N SER A 162 -9.27 -0.99 -3.06
CA SER A 162 -8.51 -2.24 -3.13
C SER A 162 -9.33 -3.47 -3.53
N ASP A 163 -10.65 -3.34 -3.63
CA ASP A 163 -11.53 -4.42 -4.07
C ASP A 163 -11.55 -4.53 -5.61
N HIS A 164 -10.90 -3.59 -6.31
CA HIS A 164 -10.91 -3.50 -7.77
C HIS A 164 -9.50 -3.41 -8.35
N ARG A 165 -9.09 -4.48 -9.03
CA ARG A 165 -7.93 -4.45 -9.93
C ARG A 165 -8.28 -3.83 -11.28
N ASP A 166 -9.46 -4.14 -11.81
CA ASP A 166 -9.93 -3.61 -13.09
C ASP A 166 -11.03 -2.58 -12.86
N LEU A 167 -10.73 -1.32 -13.17
CA LEU A 167 -11.67 -0.20 -13.06
C LEU A 167 -12.49 -0.01 -14.34
N SER A 168 -12.24 -0.79 -15.41
CA SER A 168 -13.02 -0.72 -16.65
C SER A 168 -14.46 -1.21 -16.47
N CYS A 169 -14.74 -1.99 -15.41
CA CYS A 169 -16.08 -2.43 -15.03
C CYS A 169 -17.03 -1.26 -14.70
N PHE A 170 -16.49 -0.05 -14.47
CA PHE A 170 -17.23 1.18 -14.23
C PHE A 170 -17.40 2.07 -15.48
N ARG A 171 -16.96 1.62 -16.66
CA ARG A 171 -17.13 2.39 -17.91
C ARG A 171 -18.59 2.80 -18.11
N GLY A 172 -18.81 4.07 -18.42
CA GLY A 172 -20.15 4.64 -18.64
C GLY A 172 -20.99 4.81 -17.37
N ARG A 173 -20.47 4.49 -16.19
CA ARG A 173 -21.16 4.66 -14.91
C ARG A 173 -20.80 5.98 -14.24
N ARG A 174 -21.69 6.49 -13.41
CA ARG A 174 -21.45 7.61 -12.49
C ARG A 174 -20.86 7.08 -11.20
N VAL A 175 -19.66 7.53 -10.85
CA VAL A 175 -18.91 7.04 -9.70
C VAL A 175 -18.47 8.22 -8.82
N ILE A 176 -18.81 8.16 -7.54
CA ILE A 176 -18.18 9.02 -6.53
C ILE A 176 -16.96 8.32 -5.96
N VAL A 177 -15.82 9.01 -5.95
CA VAL A 177 -14.63 8.55 -5.23
C VAL A 177 -14.51 9.33 -3.93
N VAL A 178 -14.48 8.64 -2.78
CA VAL A 178 -14.37 9.28 -1.46
C VAL A 178 -12.93 9.18 -0.93
N GLY A 179 -12.24 10.31 -0.82
CA GLY A 179 -10.91 10.37 -0.24
C GLY A 179 -10.01 11.44 -0.87
N GLY A 180 -8.99 11.88 -0.14
CA GLY A 180 -8.00 12.87 -0.61
C GLY A 180 -6.55 12.36 -0.59
N GLY A 181 -6.36 11.05 -0.51
CA GLY A 181 -5.05 10.41 -0.57
C GLY A 181 -4.72 9.92 -1.97
N GLN A 182 -3.49 9.45 -2.17
CA GLN A 182 -3.01 8.91 -3.45
C GLN A 182 -3.99 7.93 -4.09
N SER A 183 -4.40 6.87 -3.38
CA SER A 183 -5.29 5.83 -3.94
C SER A 183 -6.61 6.40 -4.44
N ALA A 184 -7.19 7.39 -3.74
CA ALA A 184 -8.44 8.03 -4.17
C ALA A 184 -8.24 8.86 -5.46
N ILE A 185 -7.22 9.72 -5.47
CA ILE A 185 -6.95 10.64 -6.58
C ILE A 185 -6.57 9.85 -7.84
N GLU A 186 -5.76 8.81 -7.69
CA GLU A 186 -5.33 7.96 -8.80
C GLU A 186 -6.46 7.05 -9.31
N SER A 187 -7.29 6.50 -8.43
CA SER A 187 -8.48 5.76 -8.88
C SER A 187 -9.44 6.68 -9.64
N ALA A 188 -9.60 7.93 -9.22
CA ALA A 188 -10.43 8.90 -9.93
C ALA A 188 -9.89 9.21 -11.34
N ALA A 189 -8.57 9.35 -11.49
CA ALA A 189 -7.94 9.47 -12.80
C ALA A 189 -8.19 8.24 -13.67
N LEU A 190 -7.92 7.04 -13.15
CA LEU A 190 -8.07 5.78 -13.89
C LEU A 190 -9.53 5.51 -14.29
N LEU A 191 -10.49 5.75 -13.40
CA LEU A 191 -11.93 5.64 -13.69
C LEU A 191 -12.34 6.60 -14.82
N HIS A 192 -11.85 7.84 -14.78
CA HIS A 192 -12.15 8.82 -15.81
C HIS A 192 -11.54 8.41 -17.17
N GLU A 193 -10.28 7.97 -17.17
CA GLU A 193 -9.57 7.48 -18.36
C GLU A 193 -10.22 6.23 -18.97
N THR A 194 -10.90 5.40 -18.18
CA THR A 194 -11.67 4.24 -18.68
C THR A 194 -13.09 4.59 -19.17
N GLY A 195 -13.52 5.84 -18.99
CA GLY A 195 -14.79 6.38 -19.49
C GLY A 195 -15.92 6.41 -18.46
N ALA A 196 -15.63 6.40 -17.15
CA ALA A 196 -16.63 6.68 -16.12
C ALA A 196 -16.85 8.19 -15.94
N ASP A 197 -18.05 8.59 -15.50
CA ASP A 197 -18.33 9.94 -15.00
C ASP A 197 -17.96 10.01 -13.51
N VAL A 198 -16.99 10.84 -13.15
CA VAL A 198 -16.31 10.77 -11.85
C VAL A 198 -16.39 12.08 -11.09
N GLU A 199 -16.87 12.01 -9.84
CA GLU A 199 -16.72 13.09 -8.84
C GLU A 199 -15.83 12.60 -7.68
N LEU A 200 -14.70 13.28 -7.46
CA LEU A 200 -13.81 13.04 -6.32
C LEU A 200 -14.22 13.95 -5.16
N ILE A 201 -14.59 13.37 -4.02
CA ILE A 201 -15.03 14.11 -2.83
C ILE A 201 -13.99 13.96 -1.71
N LEU A 202 -13.55 15.10 -1.14
CA LEU A 202 -12.61 15.10 -0.03
C LEU A 202 -12.91 16.18 1.03
N ARG A 203 -12.76 15.77 2.30
CA ARG A 203 -13.00 16.62 3.49
C ARG A 203 -12.08 17.82 3.65
N ARG A 204 -10.94 17.85 2.96
CA ARG A 204 -9.99 18.97 3.06
C ARG A 204 -10.43 20.10 2.11
N PRO A 205 -10.19 21.37 2.45
CA PRO A 205 -10.57 22.50 1.58
C PRO A 205 -9.81 22.51 0.25
N SER A 206 -8.73 21.74 0.11
CA SER A 206 -8.01 21.57 -1.14
C SER A 206 -7.28 20.22 -1.18
N VAL A 207 -6.96 19.75 -2.40
CA VAL A 207 -6.08 18.59 -2.59
C VAL A 207 -4.67 18.97 -2.18
N ARG A 208 -4.05 18.15 -1.33
CA ARG A 208 -2.63 18.31 -1.00
C ARG A 208 -1.78 17.59 -2.04
N TRP A 209 -1.03 18.34 -2.82
CA TRP A 209 -0.08 17.80 -3.79
C TRP A 209 1.32 17.64 -3.20
N LEU A 210 1.94 16.48 -3.40
CA LEU A 210 3.35 16.24 -3.13
C LEU A 210 4.17 16.88 -4.25
N ARG A 211 4.47 18.16 -4.09
CA ARG A 211 5.40 18.88 -4.97
C ARG A 211 6.81 18.69 -4.43
N ARG A 212 7.68 18.06 -5.23
CA ARG A 212 9.12 18.16 -5.00
C ARG A 212 9.53 19.58 -5.37
N SER A 213 9.86 20.40 -4.38
CA SER A 213 10.44 21.72 -4.64
C SER A 213 11.75 21.55 -5.41
N ALA A 214 11.83 22.18 -6.59
CA ALA A 214 13.04 22.18 -7.41
C ALA A 214 14.24 22.75 -6.64
N LEU A 215 14.05 23.73 -5.75
CA LEU A 215 15.11 24.34 -4.93
C LEU A 215 15.61 23.42 -3.81
N PHE A 216 14.71 22.73 -3.11
CA PHE A 216 15.07 21.88 -1.96
C PHE A 216 15.50 20.46 -2.35
N HIS A 217 15.03 19.96 -3.50
CA HIS A 217 15.44 18.66 -4.04
C HIS A 217 16.41 18.77 -5.22
N SER A 218 16.89 19.97 -5.55
CA SER A 218 17.96 20.15 -6.53
C SER A 218 19.18 19.32 -6.14
N ARG A 219 19.81 18.67 -7.13
CA ARG A 219 21.11 18.01 -6.95
C ARG A 219 22.22 18.98 -6.51
N TYR A 220 22.02 20.28 -6.75
CA TYR A 220 22.95 21.35 -6.43
C TYR A 220 22.73 21.96 -5.03
N ASN A 221 21.72 21.53 -4.28
CA ASN A 221 21.52 22.00 -2.91
C ASN A 221 22.40 21.17 -1.94
N PRO A 222 23.46 21.75 -1.35
CA PRO A 222 24.40 21.01 -0.50
C PRO A 222 23.74 20.49 0.78
N PHE A 223 22.65 21.13 1.24
CA PHE A 223 21.92 20.74 2.44
C PHE A 223 20.80 19.73 2.18
N ARG A 224 20.54 19.33 0.93
CA ARG A 224 19.47 18.37 0.58
C ARG A 224 19.57 17.08 1.39
N ARG A 225 20.79 16.53 1.54
CA ARG A 225 21.04 15.28 2.28
C ARG A 225 20.84 15.42 3.78
N ILE A 226 20.89 16.64 4.31
CA ILE A 226 20.59 16.95 5.71
C ILE A 226 19.07 17.12 5.87
N LEU A 227 18.42 17.83 4.95
CA LEU A 227 16.99 18.12 5.03
C LEU A 227 16.10 16.91 4.71
N TYR A 228 16.50 16.05 3.77
CA TYR A 228 15.68 14.94 3.31
C TYR A 228 16.47 13.64 3.23
N HIS A 229 15.83 12.55 3.68
CA HIS A 229 16.36 11.21 3.50
C HIS A 229 16.08 10.70 2.08
N ARG A 230 16.81 9.68 1.59
CA ARG A 230 16.63 9.11 0.24
C ARG A 230 15.20 8.61 -0.03
N THR A 231 14.56 8.09 1.01
CA THR A 231 13.17 7.59 0.97
C THR A 231 12.13 8.71 0.82
N ASP A 232 12.50 9.96 1.11
CA ASP A 232 11.69 11.18 0.92
C ASP A 232 10.29 11.11 1.58
N VAL A 233 10.16 10.35 2.67
CA VAL A 233 8.91 10.22 3.42
C VAL A 233 8.80 11.35 4.45
N GLY A 234 7.84 12.25 4.26
CA GLY A 234 7.55 13.35 5.18
C GLY A 234 8.28 14.66 4.86
N PRO A 235 7.97 15.74 5.60
CA PRO A 235 8.55 17.07 5.38
C PRO A 235 10.04 17.11 5.77
N ALA A 236 10.72 18.20 5.37
CA ALA A 236 12.13 18.45 5.71
C ALA A 236 12.41 18.22 7.21
N VAL A 237 13.58 17.66 7.50
CA VAL A 237 14.07 17.20 8.81
C VAL A 237 13.27 16.03 9.39
N LEU A 238 11.94 16.07 9.33
CA LEU A 238 11.12 14.96 9.79
C LEU A 238 11.37 13.69 8.98
N SER A 239 11.66 13.83 7.67
CA SER A 239 12.08 12.74 6.79
C SER A 239 13.31 11.99 7.31
N GLN A 240 14.27 12.70 7.92
CA GLN A 240 15.44 12.07 8.54
C GLN A 240 15.07 11.26 9.77
N LEU A 241 14.19 11.81 10.61
CA LEU A 241 13.76 11.16 11.85
C LEU A 241 12.98 9.88 11.56
N VAL A 242 11.98 9.94 10.68
CA VAL A 242 11.14 8.77 10.37
C VAL A 242 11.87 7.69 9.57
N SER A 243 12.96 8.05 8.90
CA SER A 243 13.83 7.08 8.21
C SER A 243 14.85 6.42 9.14
N ARG A 244 14.92 6.83 10.42
CA ARG A 244 15.78 6.23 11.45
C ARG A 244 14.90 5.65 12.55
N PRO A 245 14.37 4.43 12.36
CA PRO A 245 13.38 3.84 13.28
C PRO A 245 13.89 3.73 14.72
N ASP A 246 15.19 3.47 14.92
CA ASP A 246 15.78 3.40 16.26
C ASP A 246 15.73 4.73 17.02
N TRP A 247 15.84 5.85 16.31
CA TRP A 247 15.72 7.17 16.92
C TRP A 247 14.26 7.46 17.23
N LEU A 248 13.37 7.20 16.27
CA LEU A 248 11.93 7.43 16.45
C LEU A 248 11.37 6.62 17.63
N ARG A 249 11.76 5.34 17.75
CA ARG A 249 11.28 4.43 18.81
C ARG A 249 11.71 4.84 20.22
N ARG A 250 12.81 5.61 20.36
CA ARG A 250 13.28 6.14 21.65
C ARG A 250 12.50 7.38 22.11
N LEU A 251 11.71 8.01 21.24
CA LEU A 251 10.91 9.18 21.59
C LEU A 251 9.60 8.78 22.31
N PRO A 252 8.98 9.68 23.09
CA PRO A 252 7.66 9.43 23.68
C PRO A 252 6.60 9.08 22.62
N LEU A 253 5.67 8.17 22.94
CA LEU A 253 4.65 7.69 22.01
C LEU A 253 3.85 8.82 21.32
N GLY A 254 3.49 9.88 22.06
CA GLY A 254 2.78 11.02 21.47
C GLY A 254 3.59 11.76 20.41
N VAL A 255 4.92 11.82 20.54
CA VAL A 255 5.82 12.40 19.53
C VAL A 255 5.92 11.47 18.32
N GLN A 256 6.05 10.16 18.54
CA GLN A 256 6.07 9.17 17.47
C GLN A 256 4.80 9.27 16.60
N GLN A 257 3.63 9.33 17.25
CA GLN A 257 2.34 9.45 16.57
C GLN A 257 2.23 10.77 15.78
N LYS A 258 2.62 11.91 16.37
CA LYS A 258 2.62 13.21 15.68
C LYS A 258 3.57 13.20 14.48
N ALA A 259 4.77 12.63 14.62
CA ALA A 259 5.75 12.48 13.55
C ALA A 259 5.22 11.61 12.41
N ALA A 260 4.63 10.45 12.74
CA ALA A 260 4.01 9.56 11.77
C ALA A 260 2.88 10.27 11.01
N ILE A 261 1.88 10.81 11.71
CA ILE A 261 0.73 11.52 11.11
C ILE A 261 1.19 12.63 10.17
N ARG A 262 2.19 13.42 10.58
CA ARG A 262 2.69 14.53 9.77
C ARG A 262 3.45 14.06 8.52
N SER A 263 4.06 12.89 8.55
CA SER A 263 4.86 12.31 7.46
C SER A 263 4.02 11.60 6.40
N ILE A 264 2.92 10.96 6.80
CA ILE A 264 2.06 10.16 5.91
C ILE A 264 0.65 10.75 5.72
N ARG A 265 0.53 12.09 5.76
CA ARG A 265 -0.78 12.74 5.50
C ARG A 265 -1.30 12.38 4.11
N PRO A 266 -2.64 12.27 3.93
CA PRO A 266 -3.24 12.14 2.62
C PRO A 266 -2.76 13.24 1.67
N ALA A 267 -2.20 12.83 0.55
CA ALA A 267 -1.69 13.68 -0.51
C ALA A 267 -1.60 12.88 -1.81
N GLY A 268 -1.74 13.56 -2.95
CA GLY A 268 -1.53 13.01 -4.28
C GLY A 268 -0.18 13.40 -4.84
N ALA A 269 0.43 12.53 -5.65
CA ALA A 269 1.66 12.84 -6.37
C ALA A 269 1.43 13.95 -7.41
N ALA A 270 2.42 14.82 -7.63
CA ALA A 270 2.29 15.93 -8.57
C ALA A 270 2.02 15.50 -10.02
N TRP A 271 2.46 14.30 -10.43
CA TRP A 271 2.21 13.77 -11.78
C TRP A 271 0.75 13.38 -12.03
N LEU A 272 -0.09 13.30 -10.98
CA LEU A 272 -1.54 13.08 -11.13
C LEU A 272 -2.28 14.35 -11.53
N VAL A 273 -1.71 15.54 -11.30
CA VAL A 273 -2.38 16.82 -11.58
C VAL A 273 -2.94 16.88 -13.01
N PRO A 274 -2.17 16.61 -14.08
CA PRO A 274 -2.73 16.60 -15.44
C PRO A 274 -3.81 15.55 -15.66
N ARG A 275 -3.71 14.38 -15.00
CA ARG A 275 -4.64 13.24 -15.18
C ARG A 275 -6.01 13.47 -14.54
N VAL A 276 -6.13 14.38 -13.58
CA VAL A 276 -7.40 14.72 -12.92
C VAL A 276 -7.97 16.07 -13.32
N GLN A 277 -7.42 16.73 -14.35
CA GLN A 277 -7.89 18.06 -14.78
C GLN A 277 -9.37 18.07 -15.19
N ALA A 278 -9.82 16.99 -15.84
CA ALA A 278 -11.20 16.81 -16.30
C ALA A 278 -12.11 16.13 -15.26
N VAL A 279 -11.57 15.73 -14.09
CA VAL A 279 -12.35 15.12 -13.01
C VAL A 279 -12.95 16.22 -12.14
N ARG A 280 -14.25 16.12 -11.83
CA ARG A 280 -14.89 17.03 -10.88
C ARG A 280 -14.35 16.75 -9.48
N ILE A 281 -13.75 17.75 -8.83
CA ILE A 281 -13.22 17.63 -7.46
C ILE A 281 -14.02 18.51 -6.50
N THR A 282 -14.77 17.90 -5.60
CA THR A 282 -15.54 18.57 -4.55
C THR A 282 -14.76 18.54 -3.23
N THR A 283 -14.21 19.70 -2.85
CA THR A 283 -13.37 19.88 -1.67
C THR A 283 -14.14 20.46 -0.49
N GLY A 284 -13.65 20.23 0.73
CA GLY A 284 -14.25 20.75 1.95
C GLY A 284 -15.58 20.11 2.31
N ARG A 285 -15.88 18.95 1.70
CA ARG A 285 -17.14 18.22 1.89
C ARG A 285 -16.88 16.80 2.36
N HIS A 286 -17.85 16.25 3.07
CA HIS A 286 -17.82 14.85 3.45
C HIS A 286 -19.21 14.23 3.38
N VAL A 287 -19.23 12.93 3.08
CA VAL A 287 -20.47 12.14 3.04
C VAL A 287 -20.97 11.96 4.46
N ILE A 288 -22.23 12.32 4.69
CA ILE A 288 -22.92 12.14 5.98
C ILE A 288 -23.97 11.01 5.92
N ASN A 289 -24.49 10.70 4.74
CA ASN A 289 -25.45 9.62 4.52
C ASN A 289 -25.24 8.97 3.15
N ALA A 290 -25.48 7.66 3.08
CA ALA A 290 -25.45 6.89 1.84
C ALA A 290 -26.56 5.84 1.89
N GLN A 291 -27.54 5.94 0.98
CA GLN A 291 -28.71 5.08 0.97
C GLN A 291 -28.86 4.36 -0.38
N PRO A 292 -28.79 3.02 -0.39
CA PRO A 292 -29.13 2.22 -1.57
C PRO A 292 -30.56 2.48 -2.03
N THR A 293 -30.78 2.57 -3.33
CA THR A 293 -32.11 2.70 -3.95
C THR A 293 -32.09 1.94 -5.28
N GLY A 294 -32.56 0.69 -5.26
CA GLY A 294 -32.42 -0.22 -6.39
C GLY A 294 -30.94 -0.43 -6.76
N ASP A 295 -30.60 -0.18 -8.02
CA ASP A 295 -29.24 -0.33 -8.56
C ASP A 295 -28.38 0.94 -8.43
N GLN A 296 -28.85 1.94 -7.69
CA GLN A 296 -28.16 3.20 -7.45
C GLN A 296 -28.00 3.47 -5.97
N ILE A 297 -27.17 4.47 -5.65
CA ILE A 297 -26.97 4.96 -4.29
C ILE A 297 -27.12 6.47 -4.27
N SER A 298 -27.95 6.95 -3.34
CA SER A 298 -28.02 8.37 -3.01
C SER A 298 -26.96 8.70 -1.96
N VAL A 299 -26.18 9.75 -2.20
CA VAL A 299 -25.11 10.21 -1.32
C VAL A 299 -25.42 11.64 -0.89
N THR A 300 -25.57 11.86 0.41
CA THR A 300 -25.80 13.19 1.00
C THR A 300 -24.50 13.72 1.60
N LEU A 301 -24.16 14.96 1.25
CA LEU A 301 -23.00 15.67 1.81
C LEU A 301 -23.41 16.55 3.00
N ASP A 302 -22.41 17.02 3.74
CA ASP A 302 -22.56 17.89 4.91
C ASP A 302 -23.17 19.27 4.63
N ASP A 303 -23.28 19.67 3.37
CA ASP A 303 -24.00 20.88 2.94
C ASP A 303 -25.45 20.64 2.52
N GLY A 304 -25.96 19.42 2.73
CA GLY A 304 -27.30 19.01 2.33
C GLY A 304 -27.43 18.69 0.83
N SER A 305 -26.38 18.90 0.02
CA SER A 305 -26.44 18.52 -1.38
C SER A 305 -26.44 16.99 -1.54
N MET A 306 -27.20 16.51 -2.51
CA MET A 306 -27.36 15.10 -2.81
C MET A 306 -26.75 14.75 -4.16
N ARG A 307 -26.28 13.51 -4.31
CA ARG A 307 -25.85 12.92 -5.58
C ARG A 307 -26.53 11.57 -5.76
N TRP A 308 -26.89 11.27 -7.00
CA TRP A 308 -27.38 9.95 -7.42
C TRP A 308 -26.35 9.35 -8.33
N VAL A 309 -25.74 8.24 -7.89
CA VAL A 309 -24.65 7.59 -8.60
C VAL A 309 -24.84 6.09 -8.64
N ASP A 310 -24.15 5.45 -9.55
CA ASP A 310 -24.22 4.00 -9.75
C ASP A 310 -23.23 3.28 -8.82
N HIS A 311 -22.18 3.97 -8.35
CA HIS A 311 -21.23 3.42 -7.39
C HIS A 311 -20.50 4.48 -6.52
N VAL A 312 -20.09 4.08 -5.31
CA VAL A 312 -19.17 4.83 -4.45
C VAL A 312 -17.88 4.03 -4.24
N LEU A 313 -16.76 4.53 -4.78
CA LEU A 313 -15.44 3.96 -4.57
C LEU A 313 -14.75 4.61 -3.36
N LEU A 314 -14.49 3.82 -2.33
CA LEU A 314 -13.88 4.29 -1.08
C LEU A 314 -12.35 4.27 -1.18
N GLY A 315 -11.77 5.44 -1.40
CA GLY A 315 -10.34 5.72 -1.28
C GLY A 315 -9.95 6.16 0.14
N THR A 316 -10.54 5.51 1.15
CA THR A 316 -10.55 5.94 2.56
C THR A 316 -9.38 5.40 3.38
N GLY A 317 -8.46 4.66 2.74
CA GLY A 317 -7.21 4.18 3.29
C GLY A 317 -7.40 2.97 4.21
N TYR A 318 -6.43 2.77 5.09
CA TYR A 318 -6.36 1.60 5.95
C TYR A 318 -6.27 2.00 7.43
N ARG A 319 -6.86 1.19 8.31
CA ARG A 319 -6.73 1.32 9.76
C ARG A 319 -6.18 0.01 10.32
N VAL A 320 -4.88 0.00 10.61
CA VAL A 320 -4.16 -1.20 11.08
C VAL A 320 -4.79 -1.69 12.38
N ASP A 321 -5.12 -2.97 12.40
CA ASP A 321 -5.63 -3.70 13.54
C ASP A 321 -5.19 -5.16 13.40
N VAL A 322 -4.07 -5.51 14.05
CA VAL A 322 -3.42 -6.82 13.89
C VAL A 322 -4.33 -7.99 14.27
N SER A 323 -5.34 -7.78 15.12
CA SER A 323 -6.30 -8.81 15.50
C SER A 323 -7.15 -9.31 14.32
N ARG A 324 -7.17 -8.57 13.20
CA ARG A 324 -7.89 -8.94 11.99
C ARG A 324 -7.14 -9.92 11.09
N TYR A 325 -5.91 -10.30 11.45
CA TYR A 325 -5.25 -11.43 10.79
C TYR A 325 -5.85 -12.73 11.32
N ALA A 326 -6.48 -13.52 10.44
CA ALA A 326 -7.17 -14.75 10.82
C ALA A 326 -6.25 -15.86 11.38
N PHE A 327 -4.93 -15.73 11.21
CA PHE A 327 -3.95 -16.72 11.68
C PHE A 327 -3.39 -16.42 13.08
N LEU A 328 -3.77 -15.31 13.70
CA LEU A 328 -3.30 -14.90 15.03
C LEU A 328 -4.19 -15.35 16.18
#